data_AF-X1D117-F1
#
_entry.id   AF-X1D117-F1
#
_cell.length_a   1.000
_cell.length_b   1.000
_cell.length_c   1.000
_cell.angle_alpha   90.00
_cell.angle_beta   90.00
_cell.angle_gamma   90.00
#
_symmetry.space_group_name_H-M   'P 1'
#
loop_
_entity.id
_entity.type
_entity.pdbx_description
1 polymer ?
#
loop_
_entity_poly.entity_id
_entity_poly.type
_entity_poly.pdbx_seq_one_letter_code
_entity_poly.pdbx_strand_id
1 'polypeptide(L)'
;MPDEWFGVTGTQEGKRSHDRIAVLQDGRVIAMGKYYLQQADFFHTGGTHAAGCEAINVRVPDLRMIEYVLNVQFFYETDVCTYPIYEAVNKKIVGNVVGMTLLGLTNSTGGTLHVEVIAIGP
;
A
#
# COMPACT_ATOMS: atom_id res chain seq x y z
N MET A 1 10.86 8.36 15.33
CA MET A 1 12.19 8.65 14.73
C MET A 1 11.92 9.50 13.51
N PRO A 2 12.62 10.62 13.30
CA PRO A 2 12.33 11.56 12.23
C PRO A 2 12.74 11.00 10.85
N ASP A 3 11.93 11.27 9.83
CA ASP A 3 12.02 10.76 8.46
C ASP A 3 13.38 11.01 7.77
N GLU A 4 14.16 11.95 8.30
CA GLU A 4 15.52 12.29 7.87
C GLU A 4 16.50 11.12 8.01
N TRP A 5 16.26 10.17 8.92
CA TRP A 5 17.13 9.01 9.14
C TRP A 5 16.93 7.89 8.10
N PHE A 6 15.89 8.01 7.28
CA PHE A 6 15.60 7.12 6.15
C PHE A 6 15.91 7.79 4.79
N GLY A 7 16.54 8.97 4.78
CA GLY A 7 16.95 9.64 3.54
C GLY A 7 15.78 10.11 2.68
N VAL A 8 14.58 10.27 3.24
CA VAL A 8 13.40 10.72 2.49
C VAL A 8 13.39 12.25 2.49
N THR A 9 14.18 12.84 1.59
CA THR A 9 14.01 14.24 1.17
C THR A 9 13.39 14.25 -0.22
N GLY A 10 12.08 14.42 -0.31
CA GLY A 10 11.42 14.53 -1.60
C GLY A 10 9.91 14.49 -1.55
N THR A 11 9.29 15.63 -1.23
CA THR A 11 8.03 15.99 -1.88
C THR A 11 8.33 16.52 -3.29
N GLN A 12 7.54 16.09 -4.27
CA GLN A 12 7.49 16.56 -5.67
C GLN A 12 8.69 16.24 -6.60
N GLU A 13 8.61 15.10 -7.31
CA GLU A 13 8.90 14.95 -8.76
C GLU A 13 9.08 13.47 -9.13
N GLY A 14 7.99 12.78 -9.43
CA GLY A 14 7.94 11.72 -10.47
C GLY A 14 8.87 10.49 -10.39
N LYS A 15 9.73 10.32 -9.39
CA LYS A 15 10.60 9.15 -9.24
C LYS A 15 10.08 8.29 -8.10
N ARG A 16 9.38 7.23 -8.49
CA ARG A 16 8.89 6.15 -7.61
C ARG A 16 10.04 5.72 -6.69
N SER A 17 9.87 5.81 -5.37
CA SER A 17 10.88 5.30 -4.43
C SER A 17 10.95 3.78 -4.63
N HIS A 18 12.14 3.33 -5.01
CA HIS A 18 12.49 1.93 -5.24
C HIS A 18 13.28 1.51 -4.01
N ASP A 19 12.57 1.29 -2.91
CA ASP A 19 13.24 1.00 -1.65
C ASP A 19 13.32 -0.52 -1.49
N ARG A 20 14.42 -1.07 -2.00
CA ARG A 20 14.98 -2.34 -1.53
C ARG A 20 15.32 -2.15 -0.07
N ILE A 21 14.62 -2.87 0.79
CA ILE A 21 14.77 -2.76 2.24
C ILE A 21 15.97 -3.58 2.71
N ALA A 22 16.14 -4.79 2.17
CA ALA A 22 17.22 -5.69 2.58
C ALA A 22 17.44 -6.83 1.57
N VAL A 23 18.58 -7.51 1.69
CA VAL A 23 18.86 -8.79 1.03
C VAL A 23 19.13 -9.82 2.13
N LEU A 24 18.44 -10.96 2.06
CA LEU A 24 18.61 -12.08 2.98
C LEU A 24 19.87 -12.87 2.63
N GLN A 25 20.42 -13.61 3.61
CA GLN A 25 21.64 -14.42 3.41
C GLN A 25 21.47 -15.51 2.34
N ASP A 26 20.23 -15.89 2.03
CA ASP A 26 19.87 -16.85 0.98
C ASP A 26 19.74 -16.20 -0.42
N GLY A 27 20.01 -14.91 -0.54
CA GLY A 27 19.99 -14.15 -1.80
C GLY A 27 18.65 -13.49 -2.14
N ARG A 28 17.59 -13.73 -1.35
CA ARG A 28 16.28 -13.11 -1.58
C ARG A 28 16.26 -11.63 -1.21
N VAL A 29 15.48 -10.85 -1.94
CA VAL A 29 15.33 -9.40 -1.76
C VAL A 29 14.03 -9.10 -1.03
N ILE A 30 14.12 -8.28 0.02
CA ILE A 30 12.97 -7.63 0.65
C ILE A 30 12.82 -6.25 0.02
N ALA A 31 11.65 -5.95 -0.53
CA ALA A 31 11.38 -4.67 -1.17
C ALA A 31 9.99 -4.14 -0.83
N MET A 32 9.86 -2.83 -0.98
CA MET A 32 8.62 -2.09 -0.75
C MET A 32 7.95 -1.68 -2.05
N GLY A 33 6.62 -1.76 -2.09
CA GLY A 33 5.79 -1.09 -3.09
C GLY A 33 4.84 -0.11 -2.40
N LYS A 34 4.72 1.10 -2.94
CA LYS A 34 3.79 2.12 -2.45
C LYS A 34 2.70 2.38 -3.48
N TYR A 35 1.50 2.65 -3.01
CA TYR A 35 0.37 3.08 -3.83
C TYR A 35 -0.40 4.18 -3.11
N TYR A 36 -0.73 5.22 -3.86
CA TYR A 36 -1.47 6.38 -3.36
C TYR A 36 -2.78 6.44 -4.11
N LEU A 37 -3.88 6.42 -3.37
CA LEU A 37 -5.21 6.61 -3.91
C LEU A 37 -5.75 7.92 -3.36
N GLN A 38 -6.13 8.84 -4.25
CA GLN A 38 -6.81 10.06 -3.89
C GLN A 38 -8.20 10.01 -4.50
N GLN A 39 -9.23 9.96 -3.66
CA GLN A 39 -10.62 9.91 -4.08
C GLN A 39 -11.46 10.81 -3.17
N ALA A 40 -12.57 11.32 -3.73
CA ALA A 40 -13.52 12.13 -2.99
C ALA A 40 -14.30 11.28 -1.97
N ASP A 41 -14.52 10.01 -2.28
CA ASP A 41 -15.39 9.11 -1.55
C ASP A 41 -14.71 7.73 -1.44
N PHE A 42 -14.26 7.35 -0.25
CA PHE A 42 -13.71 6.03 0.05
C PHE A 42 -14.72 5.14 0.78
N PHE A 43 -14.79 3.87 0.39
CA PHE A 43 -15.56 2.84 1.10
C PHE A 43 -17.06 3.13 1.20
N HIS A 44 -17.64 3.84 0.23
CA HIS A 44 -19.06 4.16 0.25
C HIS A 44 -19.95 2.97 -0.17
N THR A 45 -21.09 2.86 0.51
CA THR A 45 -22.17 1.94 0.13
C THR A 45 -23.01 2.58 -0.98
N GLY A 46 -22.61 2.44 -2.24
CA GLY A 46 -23.39 2.94 -3.38
C GLY A 46 -22.67 2.88 -4.73
N GLY A 47 -23.39 2.54 -5.81
CA GLY A 47 -22.84 2.45 -7.17
C GLY A 47 -22.11 1.13 -7.46
N THR A 48 -20.93 1.19 -8.07
CA THR A 48 -20.05 0.04 -8.39
C THR A 48 -19.32 -0.56 -7.18
N HIS A 49 -19.41 0.07 -6.01
CA HIS A 49 -18.73 -0.37 -4.79
C HIS A 49 -19.71 -1.12 -3.90
N ALA A 50 -19.54 -2.44 -3.81
CA ALA A 50 -20.27 -3.26 -2.83
C ALA A 50 -19.70 -2.96 -1.44
N ALA A 51 -20.53 -2.40 -0.56
CA ALA A 51 -20.29 -2.22 0.88
C ALA A 51 -18.82 -2.06 1.32
N GLY A 52 -18.27 -0.86 1.17
CA GLY A 52 -16.98 -0.53 1.79
C GLY A 52 -15.77 -1.25 1.20
N CYS A 53 -15.86 -1.80 -0.02
CA CYS A 53 -14.75 -2.48 -0.67
C CYS A 53 -14.08 -1.60 -1.75
N GLU A 54 -12.75 -1.49 -1.71
CA GLU A 54 -11.95 -0.81 -2.73
C GLU A 54 -10.84 -1.71 -3.26
N ALA A 55 -10.76 -1.89 -4.58
CA ALA A 55 -9.76 -2.76 -5.20
C ALA A 55 -8.49 -1.98 -5.56
N ILE A 56 -7.34 -2.46 -5.10
CA ILE A 56 -6.05 -1.78 -5.24
C ILE A 56 -4.99 -2.73 -5.75
N ASN A 57 -4.14 -2.24 -6.64
CA ASN A 57 -2.98 -2.97 -7.16
C ASN A 57 -1.69 -2.24 -6.79
N VAL A 58 -0.90 -2.82 -5.90
CA VAL A 58 0.39 -2.27 -5.47
C VAL A 58 1.50 -2.99 -6.21
N ARG A 59 2.31 -2.24 -6.97
CA ARG A 59 3.49 -2.78 -7.65
C ARG A 59 4.71 -2.64 -6.74
N VAL A 60 5.44 -3.72 -6.56
CA VAL A 60 6.76 -3.74 -5.91
C VAL A 60 7.81 -3.71 -7.03
N PRO A 61 8.41 -2.54 -7.33
CA PRO A 61 9.17 -2.38 -8.56
C PRO A 61 10.53 -3.10 -8.54
N ASP A 62 11.11 -3.28 -7.35
CA ASP A 62 12.43 -3.89 -7.18
C ASP A 62 12.45 -5.41 -7.31
N LEU A 63 11.28 -6.05 -7.24
CA LEU A 63 11.12 -7.48 -7.42
C LEU A 63 10.69 -7.77 -8.84
N ARG A 64 11.28 -8.81 -9.45
CA ARG A 64 10.78 -9.37 -10.72
C ARG A 64 9.54 -10.23 -10.49
N MET A 65 9.51 -10.95 -9.38
CA MET A 65 8.40 -11.75 -8.92
C MET A 65 8.33 -11.69 -7.39
N ILE A 66 7.12 -11.73 -6.84
CA ILE A 66 6.89 -11.78 -5.40
C ILE A 66 6.60 -13.24 -5.02
N GLU A 67 7.37 -13.76 -4.08
CA GLU A 67 7.13 -15.07 -3.47
C GLU A 67 6.17 -14.96 -2.29
N TYR A 68 6.36 -13.94 -1.45
CA TYR A 68 5.59 -13.76 -0.23
C TYR A 68 5.40 -12.28 0.13
N VAL A 69 4.25 -11.95 0.72
CA VAL A 69 3.95 -10.61 1.26
C VAL A 69 4.12 -10.66 2.77
N LEU A 70 5.13 -9.94 3.28
CA LEU A 70 5.44 -9.87 4.70
C LEU A 70 4.44 -9.02 5.47
N ASN A 71 4.13 -7.84 4.94
CA ASN A 71 3.26 -6.89 5.61
C ASN A 71 2.56 -6.00 4.59
N VAL A 72 1.37 -5.53 4.96
CA VAL A 72 0.69 -4.45 4.25
C VAL A 72 0.29 -3.41 5.28
N GLN A 73 0.75 -2.18 5.08
CA GLN A 73 0.43 -1.04 5.94
C GLN A 73 -0.47 -0.06 5.18
N PHE A 74 -1.34 0.59 5.93
CA PHE A 74 -2.28 1.58 5.42
C PHE A 74 -2.20 2.82 6.28
N PHE A 75 -2.21 3.97 5.63
CA PHE A 75 -2.26 5.26 6.28
C PHE A 75 -3.22 6.17 5.54
N TYR A 76 -4.06 6.91 6.27
CA TYR A 76 -5.00 7.86 5.68
C TYR A 76 -4.62 9.26 6.16
N GLU A 77 -4.42 10.19 5.23
CA GLU A 77 -3.83 11.51 5.53
C GLU A 77 -4.71 12.44 6.35
N THR A 78 -6.03 12.26 6.35
CA THR A 78 -6.89 13.18 7.11
C THR A 78 -6.86 12.83 8.59
N ASP A 79 -6.90 13.86 9.44
CA ASP A 79 -7.08 13.76 10.89
C ASP A 79 -8.46 13.16 11.24
N VAL A 80 -8.65 11.88 10.97
CA VAL A 80 -9.75 11.14 11.55
C VAL A 80 -9.30 10.75 12.95
N CYS A 81 -9.82 11.41 13.99
CA CYS A 81 -9.59 11.07 15.40
C CYS A 81 -10.14 9.68 15.81
N THR A 82 -10.42 8.81 14.84
CA THR A 82 -10.93 7.45 15.01
C THR A 82 -9.93 6.49 14.39
N TYR A 83 -9.73 5.32 14.96
CA TYR A 83 -8.89 4.30 14.34
C TYR A 83 -9.44 3.92 12.97
N PRO A 84 -8.69 4.12 11.87
CA PRO A 84 -9.05 3.50 10.62
C PRO A 84 -9.01 1.98 10.80
N ILE A 85 -10.17 1.31 10.78
CA ILE A 85 -10.24 -0.14 10.73
C ILE A 85 -10.33 -0.53 9.26
N TYR A 86 -9.16 -0.73 8.65
CA TYR A 86 -9.01 -1.21 7.27
C TYR A 86 -8.33 -2.56 7.25
N GLU A 87 -8.86 -3.48 6.45
CA GLU A 87 -8.27 -4.80 6.25
C GLU A 87 -8.04 -5.06 4.77
N ALA A 88 -6.83 -5.54 4.43
CA ALA A 88 -6.60 -6.08 3.09
C ALA A 88 -7.12 -7.52 3.01
N VAL A 89 -8.26 -7.67 2.34
CA VAL A 89 -8.88 -8.94 2.01
C VAL A 89 -8.54 -9.36 0.58
N ASN A 90 -8.68 -10.65 0.29
CA ASN A 90 -8.51 -11.21 -1.06
C ASN A 90 -7.20 -10.82 -1.77
N LYS A 91 -6.05 -10.98 -1.08
CA LYS A 91 -4.73 -10.71 -1.65
C LYS A 91 -4.42 -11.69 -2.77
N LYS A 92 -4.04 -11.18 -3.95
CA LYS A 92 -3.60 -11.95 -5.10
C LYS A 92 -2.27 -11.41 -5.62
N ILE A 93 -1.28 -12.27 -5.69
CA ILE A 93 0.05 -11.94 -6.22
C ILE A 93 0.11 -12.35 -7.69
N VAL A 94 0.51 -11.43 -8.57
CA VAL A 94 0.76 -11.71 -9.99
C VAL A 94 2.05 -11.01 -10.41
N GLY A 95 3.11 -11.80 -10.64
CA GLY A 95 4.44 -11.26 -10.92
C GLY A 95 4.94 -10.41 -9.77
N ASN A 96 5.17 -9.12 -10.00
CA ASN A 96 5.61 -8.16 -8.99
C ASN A 96 4.51 -7.22 -8.49
N VAL A 97 3.24 -7.60 -8.68
CA VAL A 97 2.08 -6.84 -8.26
C VAL A 97 1.30 -7.62 -7.21
N VAL A 98 0.89 -6.94 -6.16
CA VAL A 98 -0.05 -7.43 -5.16
C VAL A 98 -1.37 -6.71 -5.37
N GLY A 99 -2.34 -7.43 -5.93
CA GLY A 99 -3.73 -7.01 -5.95
C GLY A 99 -4.36 -7.33 -4.60
N MET A 100 -5.16 -6.42 -4.07
CA MET A 100 -5.92 -6.62 -2.84
C MET A 100 -7.23 -5.86 -2.90
N THR A 101 -8.20 -6.28 -2.10
CA THR A 101 -9.38 -5.47 -1.82
C THR A 101 -9.25 -4.93 -0.41
N LEU A 102 -9.42 -3.64 -0.23
CA LEU A 102 -9.50 -3.03 1.09
C LEU A 102 -10.96 -2.99 1.52
N LEU A 103 -11.22 -3.47 2.72
CA LEU A 103 -12.50 -3.34 3.38
C LEU A 103 -12.41 -2.22 4.42
N GLY A 104 -13.25 -1.20 4.27
CA GLY A 104 -13.44 -0.13 5.25
C GLY A 104 -14.78 -0.26 5.97
N LEU A 105 -14.74 -0.12 7.30
CA LEU A 105 -15.93 -0.18 8.16
C LEU A 105 -16.70 1.14 8.23
N THR A 106 -16.06 2.27 7.91
CA THR A 106 -16.66 3.60 7.93
C THR A 106 -16.42 4.32 6.61
N ASN A 107 -17.46 4.98 6.10
CA ASN A 107 -17.34 5.88 4.95
C ASN A 107 -16.36 7.00 5.30
N SER A 108 -15.40 7.26 4.42
CA SER A 108 -14.47 8.38 4.56
C SER A 108 -14.61 9.29 3.36
N THR A 109 -14.81 10.59 3.61
CA THR A 109 -15.01 11.60 2.57
C THR A 109 -13.78 12.51 2.50
N GLY A 110 -13.15 12.55 1.32
CA GLY A 110 -11.97 13.35 1.02
C GLY A 110 -10.70 12.85 1.72
N GLY A 111 -9.61 12.70 0.96
CA GLY A 111 -8.28 12.41 1.50
C GLY A 111 -7.39 11.61 0.55
N THR A 112 -6.19 11.31 1.02
CA THR A 112 -5.25 10.40 0.35
C THR A 112 -5.08 9.16 1.20
N LEU A 113 -5.34 7.99 0.62
CA LEU A 113 -5.01 6.70 1.18
C LEU A 113 -3.64 6.26 0.67
N HIS A 114 -2.76 5.97 1.61
CA HIS A 114 -1.43 5.42 1.40
C HIS A 114 -1.45 3.94 1.70
N VAL A 115 -0.98 3.15 0.75
CA VAL A 115 -0.85 1.70 0.89
C VAL A 115 0.60 1.32 0.65
N GLU A 116 1.18 0.62 1.62
CA GLU A 116 2.55 0.12 1.53
C GLU A 116 2.55 -1.40 1.65
N VAL A 117 3.19 -2.06 0.68
CA VAL A 117 3.37 -3.51 0.64
C VAL A 117 4.83 -3.82 0.81
N ILE A 118 5.16 -4.64 1.81
CA ILE A 118 6.48 -5.20 1.99
C ILE A 118 6.45 -6.65 1.52
N ALA A 119 7.28 -6.97 0.55
CA ALA A 119 7.29 -8.28 -0.10
C ALA A 119 8.71 -8.84 -0.23
N ILE A 120 8.80 -10.16 -0.36
CA ILE A 120 10.02 -10.91 -0.63
C ILE A 120 9.95 -11.49 -2.04
N GLY A 121 11.05 -11.42 -2.76
CA GLY A 121 11.25 -12.12 -4.03
C GLY A 121 12.72 -12.53 -4.23
N PRO A 122 13.01 -13.26 -5.33
CA PRO A 122 14.38 -13.62 -5.71
C PRO A 122 15.17 -12.44 -6.29
#